data_AF-A0A920TJE8-F1
#
_entry.id   AF-A0A920TJE8-F1
#
_cell.length_a   1.000
_cell.length_b   1.000
_cell.length_c   1.000
_cell.angle_alpha   90.00
_cell.angle_beta   90.00
_cell.angle_gamma   90.00
#
_symmetry.space_group_name_H-M   'P 1'
#
loop_
_entity.id
_entity.type
_entity.pdbx_description
1 polymer ?
#
loop_
_entity_poly.entity_id
_entity_poly.type
_entity_poly.pdbx_seq_one_letter_code
_entity_poly.pdbx_strand_id
1 'polypeptide(L)'
;MTGGGTIGAATAVDMSGNKASEKVISYMREEMASTAESRDRNTVIAKCMVDEELSFTHVVIDGDSVEVTDLEGRKEGKLITLTPEQALMFKMADGTAENMDELLVSLELRKLLNIVFENWSENLYGFLLIQ
;
A
#
# COMPACT_ATOMS: atom_id res chain seq x y z
N MET A 1 -5.61 -6.01 -6.49
CA MET A 1 -4.17 -6.35 -6.41
C MET A 1 -3.88 -7.57 -7.25
N THR A 2 -2.69 -7.68 -7.86
CA THR A 2 -2.29 -8.85 -8.66
C THR A 2 -1.37 -9.77 -7.85
N GLY A 3 -1.32 -11.06 -8.18
CA GLY A 3 -0.38 -12.03 -7.60
C GLY A 3 1.06 -11.54 -7.72
N GLY A 4 1.78 -11.51 -6.59
CA GLY A 4 3.16 -10.99 -6.51
C GLY A 4 3.28 -9.48 -6.29
N GLY A 5 2.18 -8.72 -6.27
CA GLY A 5 2.18 -7.32 -5.87
C GLY A 5 2.41 -7.16 -4.36
N THR A 6 3.10 -6.11 -3.95
CA THR A 6 3.26 -5.75 -2.53
C THR A 6 2.77 -4.32 -2.30
N ILE A 7 2.24 -4.04 -1.11
CA ILE A 7 1.78 -2.71 -0.73
C ILE A 7 2.28 -2.36 0.67
N GLY A 8 2.87 -1.17 0.83
CA GLY A 8 3.41 -0.71 2.11
C GLY A 8 4.73 0.05 1.96
N ALA A 9 5.53 0.06 3.03
CA ALA A 9 6.84 0.73 3.10
C ALA A 9 6.84 2.19 2.60
N ALA A 10 5.90 3.00 3.10
CA ALA A 10 5.64 4.36 2.64
C ALA A 10 6.38 5.45 3.45
N THR A 11 7.49 5.10 4.12
CA THR A 11 8.27 6.06 4.92
C THR A 11 8.93 7.09 4.02
N ALA A 12 8.80 8.36 4.41
CA ALA A 12 9.52 9.43 3.76
C ALA A 12 11.02 9.29 4.00
N VAL A 13 11.80 9.32 2.92
CA VAL A 13 13.27 9.30 2.93
C VAL A 13 13.82 10.59 2.36
N ASP A 14 15.02 10.98 2.81
CA ASP A 14 15.76 12.10 2.24
C ASP A 14 16.44 11.73 0.90
N MET A 15 17.10 12.70 0.26
CA MET A 15 17.85 12.47 -0.98
C MET A 15 19.03 11.48 -0.83
N SER A 16 19.42 11.13 0.40
CA SER A 16 20.47 10.16 0.70
C SER A 16 19.90 8.77 1.06
N GLY A 17 18.58 8.60 1.04
CA GLY A 17 17.92 7.35 1.41
C GLY A 17 17.79 7.12 2.92
N ASN A 18 18.08 8.13 3.75
CA ASN A 18 17.90 8.05 5.19
C ASN A 18 16.49 8.48 5.59
N LYS A 19 16.02 7.98 6.74
CA LYS A 19 14.74 8.33 7.35
C LYS A 19 14.61 9.86 7.46
N ALA A 20 13.52 10.41 6.92
CA ALA A 20 13.22 11.83 7.04
C ALA A 20 12.99 12.22 8.51
N SER A 21 13.05 13.52 8.81
CA SER A 21 12.81 14.01 10.18
C SER A 21 11.45 13.55 10.72
N GLU A 22 11.35 13.35 12.04
CA GLU A 22 10.12 12.91 12.71
C GLU A 22 8.91 13.80 12.40
N LYS A 23 9.13 15.09 12.12
CA LYS A 23 8.07 16.03 11.69
C LYS A 23 7.44 15.64 10.35
N VAL A 24 8.25 15.17 9.40
CA VAL A 24 7.77 14.73 8.08
C VAL A 24 7.06 13.40 8.21
N ILE A 25 7.58 12.49 9.03
CA ILE A 25 6.98 11.17 9.27
C ILE A 25 5.65 11.28 10.00
N SER A 26 5.57 12.09 11.06
CA SER A 26 4.31 12.36 11.76
C SER A 26 3.26 13.00 10.85
N TYR A 27 3.65 13.93 9.98
CA TYR A 27 2.77 14.49 8.96
C TYR A 27 2.25 13.41 7.99
N MET A 28 3.15 12.60 7.41
CA MET A 28 2.77 11.52 6.49
C MET A 28 1.90 10.46 7.18
N ARG A 29 2.15 10.19 8.47
CA ARG A 29 1.38 9.26 9.31
C ARG A 29 -0.06 9.75 9.48
N GLU A 30 -0.26 11.04 9.75
CA GLU A 30 -1.59 11.65 9.87
C GLU A 30 -2.31 11.71 8.52
N GLU A 31 -1.62 12.11 7.46
CA GLU A 31 -2.18 12.18 6.09
C GLU A 31 -2.66 10.79 5.62
N MET A 32 -1.84 9.77 5.82
CA MET A 32 -2.16 8.39 5.44
C MET A 32 -3.28 7.81 6.30
N ALA A 33 -3.34 8.16 7.59
CA ALA A 33 -4.46 7.79 8.46
C ALA A 33 -5.78 8.45 8.04
N SER A 34 -5.76 9.74 7.72
CA SER A 34 -6.94 10.49 7.23
C SER A 34 -7.47 9.92 5.91
N THR A 35 -6.56 9.52 5.02
CA THR A 35 -6.90 8.86 3.76
C THR A 35 -7.53 7.48 4.00
N ALA A 36 -7.03 6.72 4.97
CA ALA A 36 -7.59 5.43 5.35
C ALA A 36 -8.99 5.59 5.96
N GLU A 37 -9.18 6.55 6.86
CA GLU A 37 -10.48 6.85 7.47
C GLU A 37 -11.52 7.26 6.42
N SER A 38 -11.13 8.13 5.47
CA SER A 38 -12.01 8.57 4.38
C SER A 38 -12.43 7.45 3.42
N ARG A 39 -11.70 6.32 3.44
CA ARG A 39 -11.99 5.14 2.61
C ARG A 39 -12.52 3.94 3.42
N ASP A 40 -12.93 4.16 4.68
CA ASP A 40 -13.38 3.11 5.61
C ASP A 40 -12.34 1.98 5.76
N ARG A 41 -11.04 2.34 5.79
CA ARG A 41 -9.90 1.42 5.96
C ARG A 41 -9.29 1.54 7.35
N ASN A 42 -8.58 0.49 7.78
CA ASN A 42 -7.99 0.45 9.11
C ASN A 42 -6.83 1.45 9.25
N THR A 43 -7.06 2.52 10.02
CA THR A 43 -6.07 3.59 10.23
C THR A 43 -4.82 3.12 10.98
N VAL A 44 -4.91 2.07 11.80
CA VAL A 44 -3.75 1.53 12.56
C VAL A 44 -2.73 0.94 11.60
N ILE A 45 -3.19 0.11 10.66
CA ILE A 45 -2.32 -0.54 9.67
C ILE A 45 -1.71 0.53 8.75
N ALA A 46 -2.49 1.53 8.34
CA ALA A 46 -2.02 2.64 7.51
C ALA A 46 -0.88 3.44 8.19
N LYS A 47 -0.98 3.69 9.51
CA LYS A 47 0.07 4.39 10.27
C LYS A 47 1.36 3.57 10.34
N CYS A 48 1.26 2.26 10.46
CA CYS A 48 2.42 1.37 10.57
C CYS A 48 3.09 1.08 9.22
N MET A 49 2.45 1.44 8.10
CA MET A 49 3.11 1.48 6.79
C MET A 49 4.07 2.66 6.65
N VAL A 50 3.88 3.73 7.44
CA VAL A 50 4.69 4.97 7.40
C VAL A 50 5.76 4.98 8.48
N ASP A 51 5.43 4.42 9.66
CA ASP A 51 6.32 4.41 10.81
C ASP A 51 6.70 3.00 11.23
N GLU A 52 8.01 2.73 11.16
CA GLU A 52 8.68 1.49 11.56
C GLU A 52 8.80 1.31 13.09
N GLU A 53 8.61 2.38 13.88
CA GLU A 53 8.63 2.29 15.34
C GLU A 53 7.29 1.76 15.89
N LEU A 54 6.22 1.85 15.09
CA LEU A 54 4.92 1.29 15.42
C LEU A 54 4.89 -0.19 15.05
N SER A 55 5.08 -1.04 16.07
CA SER A 55 4.76 -2.46 15.97
C SER A 55 3.39 -2.74 16.58
N PHE A 56 2.53 -3.44 15.85
CA PHE A 56 1.32 -4.03 16.41
C PHE A 56 1.49 -5.55 16.49
N THR A 57 1.12 -6.13 17.64
CA THR A 57 1.05 -7.58 17.81
C THR A 57 -0.31 -8.15 17.39
N HIS A 58 -1.35 -7.30 17.38
CA HIS A 58 -2.73 -7.68 17.08
C HIS A 58 -3.38 -6.59 16.25
N VAL A 59 -4.00 -6.97 15.14
CA VAL A 59 -4.93 -6.10 14.42
C VAL A 59 -6.34 -6.55 14.76
N VAL A 60 -7.16 -5.63 15.25
CA VAL A 60 -8.59 -5.89 15.47
C VAL A 60 -9.32 -5.63 14.15
N ILE A 61 -9.92 -6.67 13.58
CA ILE A 61 -10.76 -6.57 12.38
C ILE A 61 -12.10 -7.21 12.72
N ASP A 62 -13.18 -6.44 12.60
CA ASP A 62 -14.56 -6.91 12.86
C ASP A 62 -14.75 -7.58 14.24
N GLY A 63 -13.96 -7.20 15.24
CA GLY A 63 -14.03 -7.75 16.59
C GLY A 63 -13.20 -9.03 16.83
N ASP A 64 -12.48 -9.51 15.81
CA ASP A 64 -11.57 -10.65 15.93
C ASP A 64 -10.11 -10.19 15.94
N SER A 65 -9.33 -10.70 16.89
CA SER A 65 -7.91 -10.40 17.04
C SER A 65 -7.11 -11.34 16.14
N VAL A 66 -6.78 -10.88 14.94
CA VAL A 66 -5.95 -11.67 14.02
C VAL A 66 -4.48 -11.49 14.42
N GLU A 67 -3.88 -12.56 14.95
CA GLU A 67 -2.43 -12.63 15.17
C GLU A 67 -1.73 -12.60 13.82
N VAL A 68 -0.91 -11.59 13.62
CA VAL A 68 -0.13 -11.45 12.38
C VAL A 68 1.20 -12.15 12.56
N THR A 69 1.20 -13.48 12.39
CA THR A 69 2.38 -14.33 12.61
C THR A 69 3.41 -14.26 11.47
N ASP A 70 3.01 -13.83 10.26
CA ASP A 70 3.80 -13.94 9.02
C ASP A 70 4.13 -12.58 8.36
N LEU A 71 4.39 -11.53 9.14
CA LEU A 71 5.00 -10.31 8.61
C LEU A 71 6.51 -10.32 8.83
N GLU A 72 7.29 -10.36 7.75
CA GLU A 72 8.74 -10.09 7.72
C GLU A 72 9.11 -8.63 8.09
N GLY A 73 8.19 -7.88 8.72
CA GLY A 73 8.36 -6.55 9.30
C GLY A 73 8.41 -6.51 10.83
N ARG A 74 8.39 -7.67 11.52
CA ARG A 74 8.33 -7.76 13.00
C ARG A 74 9.52 -7.19 13.78
N LYS A 75 10.62 -6.80 13.12
CA LYS A 75 11.76 -6.20 13.83
C LYS A 75 11.52 -4.69 13.95
N GLU A 76 11.66 -4.15 15.16
CA GLU A 76 11.79 -2.69 15.37
C GLU A 76 12.76 -2.14 14.31
N GLY A 77 12.30 -1.16 13.53
CA GLY A 77 13.07 -0.63 12.40
C GLY A 77 12.82 -1.31 11.04
N LYS A 78 11.72 -2.06 10.86
CA LYS A 78 11.27 -2.52 9.55
C LYS A 78 9.85 -2.06 9.25
N LEU A 79 9.64 -1.65 8.01
CA LEU A 79 8.34 -1.22 7.52
C LEU A 79 7.43 -2.38 7.21
N ILE A 80 6.14 -2.15 7.40
CA ILE A 80 5.11 -3.12 7.07
C ILE A 80 4.85 -3.09 5.57
N THR A 81 4.98 -4.25 4.98
CA THR A 81 4.61 -4.55 3.61
C THR A 81 3.62 -5.70 3.64
N LEU A 82 2.48 -5.54 2.98
CA LEU A 82 1.43 -6.56 2.89
C LEU A 82 1.51 -7.24 1.53
N THR A 83 1.35 -8.57 1.52
CA THR A 83 1.05 -9.35 0.31
C THR A 83 -0.42 -9.12 -0.12
N PRO A 84 -0.83 -9.52 -1.33
CA PRO A 84 -2.21 -9.34 -1.79
C PRO A 84 -3.21 -10.08 -0.89
N GLU A 85 -2.84 -11.26 -0.40
CA GLU A 85 -3.62 -12.07 0.53
C GLU A 85 -3.80 -11.37 1.87
N GLN A 86 -2.69 -10.84 2.43
CA GLN A 86 -2.72 -10.07 3.67
C GLN A 86 -3.54 -8.79 3.48
N ALA A 87 -3.38 -8.07 2.37
CA ALA A 87 -4.14 -6.86 2.10
C ALA A 87 -5.65 -7.11 1.99
N LEU A 88 -6.07 -8.27 1.43
CA LEU A 88 -7.47 -8.70 1.45
C LEU A 88 -7.95 -9.01 2.87
N MET A 89 -7.18 -9.79 3.65
CA MET A 89 -7.51 -10.12 5.03
C MET A 89 -7.67 -8.86 5.90
N PHE A 90 -6.76 -7.89 5.70
CA PHE A 90 -6.74 -6.64 6.46
C PHE A 90 -7.73 -5.59 5.94
N LYS A 91 -8.60 -5.94 4.99
CA LYS A 91 -9.50 -5.01 4.27
C LYS A 91 -8.75 -3.80 3.69
N MET A 92 -7.47 -3.94 3.39
CA MET A 92 -6.61 -2.95 2.73
C MET A 92 -6.67 -3.02 1.21
N ALA A 93 -7.34 -4.03 0.64
CA ALA A 93 -7.68 -4.11 -0.77
C ALA A 93 -9.13 -4.59 -0.94
N ASP A 94 -9.85 -4.05 -1.93
CA ASP A 94 -11.24 -4.43 -2.22
C ASP A 94 -11.32 -5.73 -3.04
N GLY A 95 -10.21 -6.15 -3.65
CA GLY A 95 -10.20 -7.32 -4.52
C GLY A 95 -8.83 -7.61 -5.14
N THR A 96 -8.69 -8.82 -5.67
CA THR A 96 -7.56 -9.23 -6.51
C THR A 96 -7.98 -9.38 -7.96
N ALA A 97 -7.08 -9.05 -8.87
CA ALA A 97 -7.25 -9.21 -10.30
C ALA A 97 -5.87 -9.49 -10.89
N GLU A 98 -5.72 -10.58 -11.63
CA GLU A 98 -4.45 -10.96 -12.26
C GLU A 98 -4.23 -10.13 -13.53
N ASN A 99 -5.32 -9.84 -14.24
CA ASN A 99 -5.30 -9.21 -15.56
C ASN A 99 -6.22 -7.98 -15.63
N MET A 100 -5.91 -7.07 -16.56
CA MET A 100 -6.74 -5.89 -16.79
C MET A 100 -8.17 -6.28 -17.21
N ASP A 101 -8.34 -7.34 -18.00
CA ASP A 101 -9.67 -7.86 -18.35
C ASP A 101 -10.48 -8.29 -17.12
N GLU A 102 -9.86 -9.00 -16.18
CA GLU A 102 -10.50 -9.43 -14.92
C GLU A 102 -10.91 -8.26 -14.05
N LEU A 103 -10.05 -7.24 -13.94
CA LEU A 103 -10.36 -5.99 -13.24
C LEU A 103 -11.57 -5.28 -13.87
N LEU A 104 -11.68 -5.28 -15.19
CA LEU A 104 -12.78 -4.63 -15.89
C LEU A 104 -14.09 -5.41 -15.80
N VAL A 105 -14.00 -6.74 -15.69
CA VAL A 105 -15.15 -7.58 -15.34
C VAL A 105 -15.66 -7.21 -13.95
N SER A 106 -14.77 -7.15 -12.96
CA SER A 106 -15.16 -6.91 -11.57
C SER A 106 -15.70 -5.50 -11.32
N LEU A 107 -15.25 -4.52 -12.09
CA LEU A 107 -15.74 -3.13 -12.02
C LEU A 107 -16.97 -2.86 -12.92
N GLU A 108 -17.45 -3.85 -13.69
CA GLU A 108 -18.52 -3.69 -14.68
C GLU A 108 -18.25 -2.62 -15.77
N LEU A 109 -16.99 -2.19 -15.95
CA LEU A 109 -16.59 -1.06 -16.80
C LEU A 109 -16.29 -1.43 -18.26
N ARG A 110 -16.68 -2.63 -18.71
CA ARG A 110 -16.27 -3.24 -19.99
C ARG A 110 -16.61 -2.43 -21.26
N LYS A 111 -17.41 -1.36 -21.15
CA LYS A 111 -17.90 -0.56 -22.30
C LYS A 111 -17.33 0.86 -22.39
N LEU A 112 -16.55 1.34 -21.41
CA LEU A 112 -16.21 2.77 -21.27
C LEU A 112 -14.72 3.12 -21.43
N LEU A 113 -13.84 2.15 -21.70
CA LEU A 113 -12.42 2.45 -21.81
C LEU A 113 -12.01 2.85 -23.22
N ASN A 114 -11.76 4.15 -23.39
CA ASN A 114 -10.74 4.60 -24.34
C ASN A 114 -9.38 4.30 -23.69
N ILE A 115 -8.70 3.27 -24.19
CA ILE A 115 -7.33 2.97 -23.80
C ILE A 115 -6.47 4.13 -24.30
N VAL A 116 -6.00 4.97 -23.37
CA VAL A 116 -4.98 5.97 -23.67
C VAL A 116 -3.65 5.23 -23.66
N PHE A 117 -3.05 5.07 -24.84
CA PHE A 117 -1.68 4.56 -24.94
C PHE A 117 -0.72 5.62 -24.42
N GLU A 118 0.26 5.21 -23.62
CA GLU A 118 1.40 6.05 -23.28
C GLU A 118 2.03 6.58 -24.56
N ASN A 119 2.30 7.88 -24.60
CA ASN A 119 2.96 8.45 -25.77
C ASN A 119 4.44 8.01 -25.80
N TRP A 120 5.08 8.08 -26.98
CA TRP A 120 6.46 7.63 -27.13
C TRP A 120 7.44 8.34 -26.16
N SER A 121 7.15 9.59 -25.79
CA SER A 121 7.96 10.34 -24.84
C SER A 121 7.82 9.82 -23.42
N GLU A 122 6.62 9.43 -22.96
CA GLU A 122 6.40 8.83 -21.64
C GLU A 122 7.13 7.49 -21.51
N ASN A 123 7.13 6.68 -22.57
CA ASN A 123 7.88 5.42 -22.60
C ASN A 123 9.40 5.67 -22.53
N LEU A 124 9.91 6.67 -23.26
CA LEU A 124 11.32 7.05 -23.22
C LEU A 124 11.73 7.65 -21.87
N TYR A 125 10.89 8.50 -21.26
CA TYR A 125 11.12 9.03 -19.92
C TYR A 125 11.10 7.91 -18.87
N GLY A 126 10.15 6.98 -18.96
CA GLY A 126 10.10 5.80 -18.11
C GLY A 126 11.38 4.98 -18.21
N PHE A 127 11.86 4.73 -19.43
CA PHE A 127 13.13 4.03 -19.65
C PHE A 127 14.34 4.77 -19.05
N LEU A 128 14.41 6.10 -19.19
CA LEU A 128 15.52 6.89 -18.64
C LEU A 128 15.52 6.96 -17.11
N LEU A 129 14.35 6.89 -16.47
CA LEU A 129 14.21 6.98 -15.01
C LEU A 129 14.49 5.66 -14.27
N ILE A 130 14.59 4.54 -14.99
CA ILE A 130 14.82 3.20 -14.42
C ILE A 130 16.34 2.86 -14.33
N GLN A 131 17.23 3.70 -14.88
CA GLN A 131 18.69 3.57 -14.70
C GLN A 131 19.22 4.46 -13.57
#